data_AF-A0A1L2ZRI2-F1
#
_entry.id   AF-A0A1L2ZRI2-F1
#
_cell.length_a   1.000
_cell.length_b   1.000
_cell.length_c   1.000
_cell.angle_alpha   90.00
_cell.angle_beta   90.00
_cell.angle_gamma   90.00
#
_symmetry.space_group_name_H-M   'P 1'
#
loop_
_entity.id
_entity.type
_entity.pdbx_description
1 polymer ?
#
loop_
_entity_poly.entity_id
_entity_poly.type
_entity_poly.pdbx_seq_one_letter_code
_entity_poly.pdbx_strand_id
1 'polypeptide(L)'
;MLFSFLDYYRAVIRRKAEGLSDAEVRMTSPPSSMNLIGMIKHLAFVEDYWFGHRLAGNEPCHPWDLAPWQQDPDWDWHSAIDDSQHEVFALFDKAVDASRSIQSRIDTLSAQVAWPNTGEEDMTFRWILVHMIEEYARHAGHADLLRERLDGQTGD
;
A
#
# COMPACT_ATOMS: atom_id res chain seq x y z
N MET A 1 16.28 9.84 5.70
CA MET A 1 16.35 8.40 6.06
C MET A 1 14.97 7.76 6.01
N LEU A 2 14.02 8.05 6.92
CA LEU A 2 12.68 7.43 6.90
C LEU A 2 11.96 7.59 5.55
N PHE A 3 11.82 8.83 5.05
CA PHE A 3 11.23 9.09 3.73
C PHE A 3 11.92 8.32 2.60
N SER A 4 13.25 8.29 2.63
CA SER A 4 14.06 7.59 1.62
C SER A 4 13.85 6.06 1.65
N PHE A 5 13.69 5.46 2.84
CA PHE A 5 13.36 4.03 2.95
C PHE A 5 11.95 3.74 2.45
N LEU A 6 10.98 4.60 2.79
CA LEU A 6 9.61 4.44 2.30
C LEU A 6 9.55 4.58 0.77
N ASP A 7 10.20 5.61 0.20
CA ASP A 7 10.29 5.81 -1.24
C ASP A 7 11.05 4.68 -1.94
N TYR A 8 12.08 4.12 -1.31
CA TYR A 8 12.76 2.92 -1.80
C TYR A 8 11.78 1.78 -1.95
N TYR A 9 11.07 1.37 -0.89
CA TYR A 9 10.16 0.22 -0.98
C TYR A 9 8.93 0.46 -1.87
N ARG A 10 8.44 1.71 -1.99
CA ARG A 10 7.45 2.06 -3.01
C ARG A 10 7.96 1.74 -4.42
N ALA A 11 9.21 2.09 -4.71
CA ALA A 11 9.84 1.78 -5.99
C ALA A 11 10.11 0.28 -6.16
N VAL A 12 10.48 -0.45 -5.09
CA VAL A 12 10.59 -1.91 -5.11
C VAL A 12 9.30 -2.55 -5.58
N ILE A 13 8.18 -2.27 -4.91
CA ILE A 13 6.86 -2.82 -5.25
C ILE A 13 6.50 -2.52 -6.70
N ARG A 14 6.78 -1.30 -7.17
CA ARG A 14 6.56 -0.93 -8.57
C ARG A 14 7.36 -1.78 -9.54
N ARG A 15 8.67 -1.91 -9.32
CA ARG A 15 9.56 -2.73 -10.16
C ARG A 15 9.11 -4.19 -10.21
N LYS A 16 8.58 -4.73 -9.11
CA LYS A 16 8.06 -6.11 -9.08
C LYS A 16 6.89 -6.37 -10.02
N ALA A 17 6.16 -5.34 -10.42
CA ALA A 17 5.08 -5.47 -11.38
C ALA A 17 5.45 -5.02 -12.81
N GLU A 18 6.65 -4.46 -13.02
CA GLU A 18 7.09 -4.02 -14.34
C GLU A 18 7.28 -5.20 -15.29
N GLY A 19 6.82 -5.03 -16.53
CA GLY A 19 6.95 -6.02 -17.60
C GLY A 19 6.03 -7.26 -17.47
N LEU A 20 5.24 -7.37 -16.40
CA LEU A 20 4.25 -8.44 -16.24
C LEU A 20 2.96 -8.12 -16.98
N SER A 21 2.40 -9.14 -17.62
CA SER A 21 1.05 -9.11 -18.18
C SER A 21 -0.02 -9.12 -17.08
N ASP A 22 -1.24 -8.72 -17.45
CA ASP A 22 -2.41 -8.73 -16.56
C ASP A 22 -2.68 -10.13 -15.96
N ALA A 23 -2.45 -11.20 -16.73
CA ALA A 23 -2.59 -12.58 -16.26
C ALA A 23 -1.52 -12.96 -15.22
N GLU A 24 -0.29 -12.48 -15.37
CA GLU A 24 0.82 -12.80 -14.46
C GLU A 24 0.66 -12.10 -13.12
N VAL A 25 0.26 -10.82 -13.10
CA VAL A 25 0.04 -10.09 -11.84
C VAL A 25 -1.14 -10.65 -11.03
N ARG A 26 -2.07 -11.37 -11.66
CA ARG A 26 -3.21 -12.05 -11.04
C ARG A 26 -2.91 -13.47 -10.59
N MET A 27 -1.74 -14.02 -10.94
CA MET A 27 -1.39 -15.38 -10.60
C MET A 27 -1.19 -15.52 -9.09
N THR A 28 -1.84 -16.52 -8.50
CA THR A 28 -1.70 -16.83 -7.08
C THR A 28 -0.57 -17.83 -6.83
N SER A 29 -0.07 -17.88 -5.59
CA SER A 29 0.96 -18.86 -5.19
C SER A 29 0.43 -19.82 -4.10
N PRO A 30 -0.17 -20.98 -4.50
CA PRO A 30 -0.68 -21.96 -3.55
C PRO A 30 0.38 -22.41 -2.52
N PRO A 31 -0.01 -22.63 -1.25
CA PRO A 31 -1.39 -22.62 -0.74
C PRO A 31 -1.97 -21.22 -0.47
N SER A 32 -1.19 -20.16 -0.67
CA SER A 32 -1.66 -18.78 -0.50
C SER A 32 -2.51 -18.31 -1.68
N SER A 33 -3.49 -17.45 -1.40
CA SER A 33 -4.27 -16.71 -2.40
C SER A 33 -3.62 -15.40 -2.85
N MET A 34 -2.44 -15.06 -2.30
CA MET A 34 -1.74 -13.82 -2.63
C MET A 34 -1.35 -13.75 -4.11
N ASN A 35 -1.54 -12.57 -4.68
CA ASN A 35 -1.14 -12.19 -6.03
C ASN A 35 -0.61 -10.73 -6.00
N LEU A 36 0.11 -10.32 -7.05
CA LEU A 36 0.75 -9.01 -7.09
C LEU A 36 -0.26 -7.87 -7.26
N ILE A 37 -1.34 -8.08 -8.02
CA ILE A 37 -2.33 -7.02 -8.27
C ILE A 37 -3.09 -6.63 -7.00
N GLY A 38 -3.50 -7.61 -6.19
CA GLY A 38 -4.13 -7.40 -4.89
C GLY A 38 -3.20 -6.70 -3.92
N MET A 39 -1.92 -7.08 -3.91
CA MET A 39 -0.91 -6.41 -3.10
C MET A 39 -0.74 -4.93 -3.45
N ILE A 40 -0.75 -4.58 -4.74
CA ILE A 40 -0.61 -3.18 -5.16
C ILE A 40 -1.86 -2.38 -4.81
N LYS A 41 -3.06 -2.94 -4.99
CA LYS A 41 -4.30 -2.27 -4.60
C LYS A 41 -4.39 -2.09 -3.08
N HIS A 42 -3.99 -3.10 -2.31
CA HIS A 42 -3.85 -3.04 -0.87
C HIS A 42 -2.89 -1.93 -0.43
N LEU A 43 -1.71 -1.86 -1.03
CA LEU A 43 -0.75 -0.80 -0.72
C LEU A 43 -1.25 0.60 -1.10
N ALA A 44 -2.14 0.71 -2.10
CA ALA A 44 -2.82 1.97 -2.41
C ALA A 44 -3.83 2.36 -1.31
N PHE A 45 -4.57 1.38 -0.79
CA PHE A 45 -5.50 1.60 0.33
C PHE A 45 -4.75 2.01 1.60
N VAL A 46 -3.69 1.31 1.99
CA VAL A 46 -2.97 1.62 3.24
C VAL A 46 -2.27 2.98 3.18
N GLU A 47 -1.83 3.44 2.00
CA GLU A 47 -1.35 4.81 1.79
C GLU A 47 -2.45 5.86 2.09
N ASP A 48 -3.63 5.70 1.49
CA ASP A 48 -4.78 6.60 1.74
C ASP A 48 -5.24 6.54 3.19
N TYR A 49 -5.33 5.34 3.76
CA TYR A 49 -5.77 5.14 5.13
C TYR A 49 -4.80 5.73 6.15
N TRP A 50 -3.50 5.45 6.05
CA TRP A 50 -2.54 5.92 7.06
C TRP A 50 -2.19 7.40 6.91
N PHE A 51 -1.89 7.88 5.69
CA PHE A 51 -1.54 9.29 5.52
C PHE A 51 -2.76 10.19 5.34
N GLY A 52 -3.75 9.77 4.55
CA GLY A 52 -4.98 10.54 4.31
C GLY A 52 -5.90 10.55 5.52
N HIS A 53 -6.42 9.38 5.89
CA HIS A 53 -7.40 9.29 6.96
C HIS A 53 -6.76 9.49 8.33
N ARG A 54 -5.82 8.64 8.74
CA ARG A 54 -5.28 8.62 10.10
C ARG A 54 -4.46 9.86 10.44
N LEU A 55 -3.47 10.20 9.59
CA LEU A 55 -2.61 11.35 9.84
C LEU A 55 -3.32 12.68 9.57
N ALA A 56 -3.88 12.88 8.37
CA ALA A 56 -4.44 14.17 7.97
C ALA A 56 -5.92 14.38 8.37
N GLY A 57 -6.62 13.33 8.80
CA GLY A 57 -8.01 13.44 9.25
C GLY A 57 -9.03 13.50 8.12
N ASN A 58 -8.65 13.14 6.89
CA ASN A 58 -9.55 13.15 5.76
C ASN A 58 -10.59 12.03 5.87
N GLU A 59 -11.74 12.23 5.26
CA GLU A 59 -12.66 11.12 4.97
C GLU A 59 -12.04 10.20 3.91
N PRO A 60 -12.33 8.88 3.94
CA PRO A 60 -11.89 7.95 2.90
C PRO A 60 -12.30 8.45 1.51
N CYS A 61 -11.39 8.33 0.54
CA CYS A 61 -11.70 8.68 -0.86
C CYS A 61 -12.18 7.47 -1.66
N HIS A 62 -12.78 7.72 -2.82
CA HIS A 62 -13.15 6.64 -3.74
C HIS A 62 -11.91 5.86 -4.23
N PRO A 63 -11.93 4.50 -4.21
CA PRO A 63 -13.10 3.63 -3.97
C PRO A 63 -13.34 3.18 -2.52
N TRP A 64 -12.50 3.59 -1.58
CA TRP A 64 -12.51 3.13 -0.19
C TRP A 64 -13.75 3.56 0.60
N ASP A 65 -14.37 4.68 0.20
CA ASP A 65 -15.60 5.22 0.78
C ASP A 65 -16.84 4.33 0.54
N LEU A 66 -16.85 3.57 -0.57
CA LEU A 66 -17.96 2.71 -0.97
C LEU A 66 -17.67 1.22 -0.78
N ALA A 67 -16.47 0.87 -0.28
CA ALA A 67 -16.06 -0.51 -0.13
C ALA A 67 -16.86 -1.23 0.97
N PRO A 68 -17.25 -2.50 0.75
CA PRO A 68 -18.05 -3.30 1.67
C PRO A 68 -17.24 -3.88 2.84
N TRP A 69 -16.51 -3.03 3.57
CA TRP A 69 -15.55 -3.43 4.61
C TRP A 69 -16.13 -4.33 5.71
N GLN A 70 -17.42 -4.23 6.00
CA GLN A 70 -18.08 -5.10 6.99
C GLN A 70 -18.27 -6.52 6.50
N GLN A 71 -18.41 -6.71 5.18
CA GLN A 71 -18.58 -8.03 4.56
C GLN A 71 -17.22 -8.64 4.16
N ASP A 72 -16.29 -7.81 3.71
CA ASP A 72 -14.96 -8.20 3.28
C ASP A 72 -13.91 -7.21 3.82
N PRO A 73 -13.27 -7.54 4.96
CA PRO A 73 -12.23 -6.69 5.54
C PRO A 73 -10.98 -6.54 4.68
N ASP A 74 -10.74 -7.49 3.78
CA ASP A 74 -9.60 -7.50 2.85
C ASP A 74 -10.07 -7.13 1.42
N TRP A 75 -11.16 -6.36 1.31
CA TRP A 75 -11.77 -6.01 0.04
C TRP A 75 -10.81 -5.29 -0.89
N ASP A 76 -9.94 -4.42 -0.37
CA ASP A 76 -8.87 -3.77 -1.12
C ASP A 76 -7.97 -4.77 -1.85
N TRP A 77 -7.68 -5.92 -1.24
CA TRP A 77 -6.93 -6.98 -1.89
C TRP A 77 -7.80 -7.79 -2.85
N HIS A 78 -8.95 -8.28 -2.38
CA HIS A 78 -9.80 -9.21 -3.13
C HIS A 78 -10.39 -8.58 -4.39
N SER A 79 -10.85 -7.33 -4.30
CA SER A 79 -11.49 -6.62 -5.42
C SER A 79 -10.54 -6.26 -6.56
N ALA A 80 -9.22 -6.31 -6.33
CA ALA A 80 -8.23 -6.04 -7.38
C ALA A 80 -8.34 -7.02 -8.56
N ILE A 81 -8.98 -8.19 -8.35
CA ILE A 81 -9.18 -9.18 -9.41
C ILE A 81 -10.14 -8.69 -10.50
N ASP A 82 -11.04 -7.76 -10.17
CA ASP A 82 -12.09 -7.25 -11.05
C ASP A 82 -11.70 -5.95 -11.77
N ASP A 83 -10.69 -5.23 -11.26
CA ASP A 83 -10.16 -4.01 -11.88
C ASP A 83 -9.11 -4.31 -12.95
N SER A 84 -8.92 -3.42 -13.92
CA SER A 84 -7.79 -3.56 -14.85
C SER A 84 -6.45 -3.27 -14.15
N GLN A 85 -5.37 -3.92 -14.63
CA GLN A 85 -4.00 -3.64 -14.15
C GLN A 85 -3.66 -2.15 -14.19
N HIS A 86 -4.10 -1.45 -15.25
CA HIS A 86 -3.85 -0.02 -15.41
C HIS A 86 -4.54 0.82 -14.33
N GLU A 87 -5.80 0.52 -14.00
CA GLU A 87 -6.56 1.24 -12.97
C GLU A 87 -5.95 1.06 -11.58
N VAL A 88 -5.60 -0.17 -11.22
CA VAL A 88 -4.95 -0.46 -9.93
C VAL A 88 -3.61 0.25 -9.82
N PHE A 89 -2.84 0.30 -10.90
CA PHE A 89 -1.57 1.01 -10.92
C PHE A 89 -1.82 2.52 -10.80
N ALA A 90 -2.70 3.10 -11.59
CA ALA A 90 -3.00 4.53 -11.47
C ALA A 90 -3.49 4.90 -10.04
N LEU A 91 -4.27 4.02 -9.42
CA LEU A 91 -4.74 4.18 -8.04
C LEU A 91 -3.57 4.20 -7.04
N PHE A 92 -2.61 3.28 -7.17
CA PHE A 92 -1.42 3.26 -6.33
C PHE A 92 -0.54 4.51 -6.49
N ASP A 93 -0.26 4.96 -7.72
CA ASP A 93 0.57 6.16 -7.94
C ASP A 93 -0.11 7.40 -7.35
N LYS A 94 -1.42 7.53 -7.56
CA LYS A 94 -2.22 8.61 -6.99
C LYS A 94 -2.18 8.61 -5.46
N ALA A 95 -2.29 7.44 -4.83
CA ALA A 95 -2.21 7.31 -3.38
C ALA A 95 -0.84 7.73 -2.85
N VAL A 96 0.25 7.26 -3.48
CA VAL A 96 1.63 7.63 -3.12
C VAL A 96 1.86 9.13 -3.26
N ASP A 97 1.38 9.76 -4.33
CA ASP A 97 1.51 11.20 -4.55
C ASP A 97 0.69 12.01 -3.53
N ALA A 98 -0.52 11.56 -3.20
CA ALA A 98 -1.33 12.17 -2.15
C ALA A 98 -0.63 12.09 -0.79
N SER A 99 -0.08 10.93 -0.44
CA SER A 99 0.72 10.73 0.77
C SER A 99 1.93 11.65 0.82
N ARG A 100 2.71 11.76 -0.26
CA ARG A 100 3.85 12.69 -0.34
C ARG A 100 3.41 14.15 -0.14
N SER A 101 2.29 14.53 -0.75
CA SER A 101 1.71 15.85 -0.59
C SER A 101 1.35 16.14 0.87
N ILE A 102 0.70 15.20 1.55
CA ILE A 102 0.37 15.30 2.99
C ILE A 102 1.65 15.41 3.83
N GLN A 103 2.60 14.49 3.63
CA GLN A 103 3.87 14.46 4.34
C GLN A 103 4.63 15.79 4.25
N SER A 104 4.61 16.45 3.08
CA SER A 104 5.29 17.74 2.86
C SER A 104 4.72 18.91 3.67
N ARG A 105 3.51 18.76 4.22
CA ARG A 105 2.82 19.80 5.02
C ARG A 105 2.99 19.60 6.53
N ILE A 106 3.68 18.56 6.97
CA ILE A 106 3.86 18.25 8.40
C ILE A 106 5.24 18.73 8.85
N ASP A 107 5.25 19.69 9.78
CA ASP A 107 6.46 20.37 10.23
C ASP A 107 7.39 19.49 11.09
N THR A 108 6.84 18.51 11.79
CA THR A 108 7.61 17.68 12.73
C THR A 108 7.15 16.24 12.76
N LEU A 109 8.13 15.33 12.91
CA LEU A 109 7.91 13.90 13.05
C LEU A 109 7.17 13.53 14.35
N SER A 110 7.10 14.44 15.32
CA SER A 110 6.33 14.26 16.57
C SER A 110 4.89 14.78 16.46
N ALA A 111 4.45 15.23 15.28
CA ALA A 111 3.07 15.66 15.07
C ALA A 111 2.12 14.49 15.38
N GLN A 112 1.06 14.78 16.13
CA GLN A 112 0.03 13.80 16.46
C GLN A 112 -0.84 13.50 15.24
N VAL A 113 -1.31 12.27 15.15
CA VAL A 113 -2.28 11.87 14.13
C VAL A 113 -3.66 12.47 14.43
N ALA A 114 -4.46 12.73 13.39
CA ALA A 114 -5.82 13.24 13.57
C ALA A 114 -6.75 12.20 14.21
N TRP A 115 -6.60 10.92 13.85
CA TRP A 115 -7.43 9.82 14.35
C TRP A 115 -6.57 8.67 14.90
N PRO A 116 -6.17 8.70 16.18
CA PRO A 116 -5.40 7.61 16.77
C PRO A 116 -6.24 6.34 16.92
N ASN A 117 -5.60 5.17 16.95
CA ASN A 117 -6.28 3.93 17.35
C ASN A 117 -6.64 3.97 18.84
N THR A 118 -7.69 3.25 19.21
CA THR A 118 -8.07 3.10 20.62
C THR A 118 -6.92 2.46 21.41
N GLY A 119 -6.39 3.17 22.39
CA GLY A 119 -5.25 2.73 23.21
C GLY A 119 -3.87 3.09 22.66
N GLU A 120 -3.78 3.79 21.52
CA GLU A 120 -2.53 4.28 20.93
C GLU A 120 -2.52 5.83 20.92
N GLU A 121 -2.71 6.44 22.09
CA GLU A 121 -2.80 7.91 22.24
C GLU A 121 -1.51 8.66 21.84
N ASP A 122 -0.39 7.93 21.71
CA ASP A 122 0.93 8.46 21.32
C ASP A 122 1.27 8.24 19.83
N MET A 123 0.29 7.91 18.98
CA MET A 123 0.54 7.78 17.54
C MET A 123 0.98 9.11 16.93
N THR A 124 2.21 9.12 16.42
CA THR A 124 2.81 10.29 15.77
C THR A 124 3.03 10.04 14.29
N PHE A 125 3.32 11.12 13.55
CA PHE A 125 3.77 11.01 12.16
C PHE A 125 4.98 10.07 12.00
N ARG A 126 5.92 10.11 12.94
CA ARG A 126 7.04 9.15 12.98
C ARG A 126 6.57 7.71 13.07
N TRP A 127 5.59 7.44 13.93
CA TRP A 127 5.03 6.10 14.10
C TRP A 127 4.46 5.61 12.77
N ILE A 128 3.65 6.44 12.09
CA ILE A 128 3.07 6.10 10.78
C ILE A 128 4.17 5.83 9.75
N LEU A 129 5.21 6.66 9.68
CA LEU A 129 6.31 6.41 8.73
C LEU A 129 7.01 5.08 9.00
N VAL A 130 7.25 4.73 10.26
CA VAL A 130 7.88 3.45 10.62
C VAL A 130 6.96 2.29 10.28
N HIS A 131 5.67 2.38 10.60
CA HIS A 131 4.70 1.35 10.27
C HIS A 131 4.57 1.16 8.76
N MET A 132 4.49 2.23 7.98
CA MET A 132 4.43 2.15 6.52
C MET A 132 5.69 1.52 5.92
N ILE A 133 6.88 1.83 6.44
CA ILE A 133 8.13 1.18 6.00
C ILE A 133 8.06 -0.32 6.28
N GLU A 134 7.58 -0.70 7.47
CA GLU A 134 7.44 -2.09 7.89
C GLU A 134 6.43 -2.86 7.02
N GLU A 135 5.28 -2.26 6.73
CA GLU A 135 4.25 -2.81 5.86
C GLU A 135 4.76 -3.02 4.43
N TYR A 136 5.41 -2.01 3.85
CA TYR A 136 6.02 -2.10 2.53
C TYR A 136 7.16 -3.14 2.48
N ALA A 137 8.04 -3.18 3.49
CA ALA A 137 9.16 -4.12 3.53
C ALA A 137 8.67 -5.57 3.63
N ARG A 138 7.61 -5.83 4.42
CA ARG A 138 6.96 -7.14 4.50
C ARG A 138 6.42 -7.56 3.13
N HIS A 139 5.66 -6.69 2.47
CA HIS A 139 5.08 -7.00 1.16
C HIS A 139 6.12 -7.09 0.05
N ALA A 140 7.23 -6.35 0.11
CA ALA A 140 8.34 -6.49 -0.82
C ALA A 140 8.93 -7.92 -0.78
N GLY A 141 9.12 -8.49 0.41
CA GLY A 141 9.58 -9.88 0.53
C GLY A 141 8.57 -10.90 0.00
N HIS A 142 7.26 -10.64 0.12
CA HIS A 142 6.24 -11.47 -0.53
C HIS A 142 6.28 -11.31 -2.07
N ALA A 143 6.46 -10.09 -2.56
CA ALA A 143 6.54 -9.78 -3.98
C ALA A 143 7.77 -10.42 -4.64
N ASP A 144 8.89 -10.56 -3.92
CA ASP A 144 10.05 -11.32 -4.37
C ASP A 144 9.67 -12.76 -4.75
N LEU A 145 8.99 -13.47 -3.85
CA LEU A 145 8.60 -14.87 -4.07
C LEU A 145 7.56 -15.01 -5.19
N LEU A 146 6.61 -14.06 -5.27
CA LEU A 146 5.61 -14.03 -6.34
C LEU A 146 6.29 -13.79 -7.69
N ARG A 147 7.25 -12.87 -7.76
CA ARG A 147 7.97 -12.55 -9.00
C ARG A 147 8.89 -13.68 -9.44
N GLU A 148 9.68 -14.23 -8.52
CA GLU A 148 10.59 -15.35 -8.80
C GLU A 148 9.85 -16.55 -9.40
N ARG A 149 8.64 -16.83 -8.92
CA ARG A 149 7.79 -17.90 -9.45
C ARG A 149 7.37 -17.66 -10.91
N LEU A 150 7.20 -16.42 -11.33
CA LEU A 150 6.72 -16.07 -12.67
C LEU A 150 7.84 -16.16 -13.71
N ASP A 151 8.99 -15.54 -13.43
CA ASP A 151 10.06 -15.38 -14.42
C ASP A 151 11.48 -15.60 -13.87
N GLY A 152 11.62 -16.05 -12.62
CA GLY A 152 12.90 -16.30 -11.97
C GLY A 152 13.65 -15.05 -11.51
N GLN A 153 13.08 -13.85 -11.66
CA GLN A 153 13.70 -12.63 -11.12
C GLN A 153 13.60 -12.60 -9.59
N THR A 154 14.75 -12.41 -8.93
CA THR A 154 14.86 -12.36 -7.47
C THR A 154 15.27 -10.96 -7.02
N GLY A 155 14.76 -10.52 -5.86
CA GLY A 155 15.26 -9.32 -5.18
C GLY A 155 15.21 -8.00 -5.96
N ASP A 156 15.86 -6.98 -5.41
CA ASP A 156 15.87 -5.59 -5.88
C ASP A 156 17.03 -5.19 -6.79
#